data_AF-A0A6I3UA43-F1
#
_entry.id   AF-A0A6I3UA43-F1
#
_cell.length_a   1.000
_cell.length_b   1.000
_cell.length_c   1.000
_cell.angle_alpha   90.00
_cell.angle_beta   90.00
_cell.angle_gamma   90.00
#
_symmetry.space_group_name_H-M   'P 1'
#
loop_
_entity.id
_entity.type
_entity.pdbx_description
1 polymer ?
#
loop_
_entity_poly.entity_id
_entity_poly.type
_entity_poly.pdbx_seq_one_letter_code
_entity_poly.pdbx_strand_id
1 'polypeptide(L)'
;MKTKQLVASEEVYDFLKVIWPDYETESRYDNLSLIVCTLSDPDWVRWLSENMKFGDEKQLALMKEKYGWEVGDKLPEWLHSSYHRLLLIGELLESNLKLKKYTVEITETLSRLVSIE
;
A
#
# COMPACT_ATOMS: atom_id res chain seq x y z
N MET A 1 -17.12 14.50 12.78
CA MET A 1 -16.27 13.32 12.48
C MET A 1 -14.83 13.81 12.43
N LYS A 2 -13.91 13.26 13.23
CA LYS A 2 -12.48 13.58 13.08
C LYS A 2 -12.06 13.00 11.73
N THR A 3 -11.68 13.85 10.78
CA THR A 3 -11.02 13.44 9.54
C THR A 3 -9.77 12.66 9.96
N LYS A 4 -9.69 11.38 9.58
CA LYS A 4 -8.49 10.56 9.80
C LYS A 4 -7.35 11.29 9.08
N GLN A 5 -6.29 11.61 9.82
CA GLN A 5 -5.13 12.27 9.24
C GLN A 5 -4.42 11.23 8.38
N LEU A 6 -4.38 11.49 7.07
CA LEU A 6 -3.73 10.63 6.09
C LEU A 6 -2.21 10.68 6.29
N VAL A 7 -1.55 9.52 6.23
CA VAL A 7 -0.08 9.42 6.35
C VAL A 7 0.67 9.80 5.07
N ALA A 8 0.00 9.75 3.91
CA ALA A 8 0.60 10.02 2.60
C ALA A 8 -0.10 11.17 1.85
N SER A 9 0.46 11.58 0.71
CA SER A 9 -0.19 12.52 -0.20
C SER A 9 -1.40 11.88 -0.89
N GLU A 10 -2.31 12.70 -1.41
CA GLU A 10 -3.47 12.22 -2.16
C GLU A 10 -3.04 11.26 -3.29
N GLU A 11 -2.01 11.62 -4.06
CA GLU A 11 -1.41 10.81 -5.13
C GLU A 11 -1.17 9.35 -4.75
N VAL A 12 -0.70 9.07 -3.53
CA VAL A 12 -0.43 7.71 -3.05
C VAL A 12 -1.73 6.91 -2.87
N TYR A 13 -2.76 7.51 -2.28
CA TYR A 13 -4.07 6.86 -2.15
C TYR A 13 -4.75 6.67 -3.50
N ASP A 14 -4.53 7.62 -4.38
CA ASP A 14 -5.05 7.66 -5.72
C ASP A 14 -4.42 6.52 -6.56
N PHE A 15 -3.12 6.27 -6.39
CA PHE A 15 -2.42 5.08 -6.88
C PHE A 15 -2.97 3.79 -6.26
N LEU A 16 -3.20 3.75 -4.93
CA LEU A 16 -3.77 2.59 -4.25
C LEU A 16 -5.15 2.21 -4.80
N LYS A 17 -6.02 3.18 -5.10
CA LYS A 17 -7.34 2.93 -5.72
C LYS A 17 -7.24 2.24 -7.07
N VAL A 18 -6.15 2.46 -7.81
CA VAL A 18 -5.98 1.80 -9.10
C VAL A 18 -5.54 0.35 -8.93
N ILE A 19 -4.59 0.09 -8.02
CA ILE A 19 -4.03 -1.26 -7.80
C ILE A 19 -4.91 -2.14 -6.92
N TRP A 20 -5.71 -1.52 -6.06
CA TRP A 20 -6.57 -2.18 -5.08
C TRP A 20 -7.82 -1.32 -4.82
N PRO A 21 -8.80 -1.34 -5.73
CA PRO A 21 -9.97 -0.44 -5.67
C PRO A 21 -10.77 -0.54 -4.39
N ASP A 22 -10.85 -1.73 -3.80
CA ASP A 22 -11.66 -2.01 -2.61
C ASP A 22 -10.89 -1.81 -1.28
N TYR A 23 -9.69 -1.21 -1.30
CA TYR A 23 -8.78 -1.13 -0.14
C TYR A 23 -9.37 -0.48 1.12
N GLU A 24 -10.42 0.33 1.01
CA GLU A 24 -11.06 0.99 2.15
C GLU A 24 -12.06 0.09 2.89
N THR A 25 -12.51 -0.97 2.23
CA THR A 25 -13.56 -1.87 2.72
C THR A 25 -13.11 -3.33 2.77
N GLU A 26 -11.85 -3.60 2.42
CA GLU A 26 -11.32 -4.95 2.38
C GLU A 26 -11.26 -5.56 3.78
N SER A 27 -11.73 -6.79 3.90
CA SER A 27 -11.75 -7.53 5.16
C SER A 27 -11.19 -8.94 5.03
N ARG A 28 -10.88 -9.37 3.80
CA ARG A 28 -10.28 -10.66 3.53
C ARG A 28 -8.79 -10.61 3.87
N TYR A 29 -8.41 -11.43 4.84
CA TYR A 29 -7.02 -11.56 5.28
C TYR A 29 -6.06 -11.88 4.14
N ASP A 30 -6.44 -12.75 3.19
CA ASP A 30 -5.57 -13.08 2.05
C ASP A 30 -5.18 -11.84 1.23
N ASN A 31 -6.15 -10.95 0.95
CA ASN A 31 -5.93 -9.73 0.18
C ASN A 31 -5.12 -8.70 0.98
N LEU A 32 -5.35 -8.63 2.30
CA LEU A 32 -4.58 -7.77 3.20
C LEU A 32 -3.12 -8.26 3.35
N SER A 33 -2.92 -9.57 3.44
CA SER A 33 -1.58 -10.16 3.47
C SER A 33 -0.85 -9.91 2.15
N LEU A 34 -1.56 -9.99 1.01
CA LEU A 34 -1.03 -9.69 -0.31
C LEU A 34 -0.42 -8.27 -0.35
N ILE A 35 -1.19 -7.24 0.01
CA ILE A 35 -0.70 -5.85 -0.04
C ILE A 35 0.45 -5.58 0.94
N VAL A 36 0.41 -6.20 2.14
CA VAL A 36 1.49 -6.06 3.13
C VAL A 36 2.79 -6.63 2.54
N CYS A 37 2.72 -7.82 1.95
CA CYS A 37 3.85 -8.42 1.26
C CYS A 37 4.33 -7.54 0.10
N THR A 38 3.41 -6.98 -0.69
CA THR A 38 3.75 -6.06 -1.79
C THR A 38 4.54 -4.87 -1.31
N LEU A 39 3.97 -4.08 -0.40
CA LEU A 39 4.53 -2.81 0.04
C LEU A 39 5.79 -3.00 0.88
N SER A 40 6.00 -4.19 1.45
CA SER A 40 7.23 -4.51 2.18
C SER A 40 8.37 -4.98 1.26
N ASP A 41 8.09 -5.35 0.00
CA ASP A 41 9.11 -5.88 -0.91
C ASP A 41 10.04 -4.75 -1.42
N PRO A 42 11.37 -4.90 -1.34
CA PRO A 42 12.30 -3.93 -1.92
C PRO A 42 12.09 -3.70 -3.42
N ASP A 43 11.66 -4.73 -4.15
CA ASP A 43 11.33 -4.74 -5.57
C ASP A 43 9.80 -4.94 -5.76
N TRP A 44 9.04 -4.10 -5.08
CA TRP A 44 7.58 -4.18 -5.11
C TRP A 44 6.96 -3.91 -6.49
N VAL A 45 7.69 -3.32 -7.44
CA VAL A 45 7.26 -3.21 -8.85
C VAL A 45 7.14 -4.59 -9.47
N ARG A 46 8.19 -5.40 -9.34
CA ARG A 46 8.19 -6.78 -9.80
C ARG A 46 7.14 -7.59 -9.06
N TRP A 47 7.03 -7.38 -7.75
CA TRP A 47 6.03 -8.10 -6.97
C TRP A 47 4.60 -7.77 -7.40
N LEU A 48 4.28 -6.48 -7.58
CA LEU A 48 2.98 -6.01 -8.06
C LEU A 48 2.63 -6.69 -9.38
N SER A 49 3.56 -6.72 -10.33
CA SER A 49 3.35 -7.33 -11.66
C SER A 49 3.16 -8.84 -11.60
N GLU A 50 3.76 -9.52 -10.62
CA GLU A 50 3.69 -10.98 -10.47
C GLU A 50 2.46 -11.47 -9.68
N ASN A 51 1.92 -10.68 -8.75
CA ASN A 51 1.02 -11.20 -7.70
C ASN A 51 -0.33 -10.51 -7.56
N MET A 52 -0.46 -9.23 -7.91
CA MET A 52 -1.79 -8.66 -8.10
C MET A 52 -2.28 -9.03 -9.49
N LYS A 53 -3.58 -8.92 -9.77
CA LYS A 53 -4.07 -8.79 -11.16
C LYS A 53 -3.65 -7.44 -11.77
N PHE A 54 -2.41 -7.04 -11.54
CA PHE A 54 -1.74 -6.01 -12.29
C PHE A 54 -1.66 -6.53 -13.72
N GLY A 55 -2.53 -6.03 -14.59
CA GLY A 55 -2.72 -6.62 -15.92
C GLY A 55 -4.16 -6.74 -16.38
N ASP A 56 -5.18 -6.27 -15.64
CA ASP A 56 -6.36 -5.79 -16.37
C ASP A 56 -5.89 -4.62 -17.23
N GLU A 57 -5.98 -4.75 -18.55
CA GLU A 57 -5.64 -3.70 -19.51
C GLU A 57 -6.26 -2.36 -19.11
N LYS A 58 -7.43 -2.38 -18.45
CA LYS A 58 -8.10 -1.19 -17.93
C LYS A 58 -7.35 -0.51 -16.79
N GLN A 59 -6.79 -1.28 -15.85
CA GLN A 59 -6.01 -0.72 -14.73
C GLN A 59 -4.70 -0.13 -15.23
N LEU A 60 -4.01 -0.82 -16.16
CA LEU A 60 -2.79 -0.31 -16.78
C LEU A 60 -3.05 0.96 -17.62
N ALA A 61 -4.14 0.96 -18.39
CA ALA A 61 -4.56 2.14 -19.14
C ALA A 61 -4.87 3.32 -18.21
N LEU A 62 -5.56 3.08 -17.10
CA LEU A 62 -5.88 4.11 -16.11
C LEU A 62 -4.63 4.67 -15.41
N MET A 63 -3.65 3.81 -15.07
CA MET A 63 -2.36 4.25 -14.54
C MET A 63 -1.62 5.15 -15.51
N LYS A 64 -1.55 4.74 -16.78
CA LYS A 64 -0.88 5.50 -17.84
C LYS A 64 -1.58 6.83 -18.11
N GLU A 65 -2.90 6.86 -18.14
CA GLU A 65 -3.68 8.07 -18.36
C GLU A 65 -3.56 9.06 -17.21
N LYS A 66 -3.67 8.58 -15.96
CA LYS A 66 -3.78 9.46 -14.78
C LYS A 66 -2.42 9.88 -14.20
N TYR A 67 -1.42 9.01 -14.28
CA TYR A 67 -0.11 9.23 -13.66
C TYR A 67 1.05 9.17 -14.65
N GLY A 68 0.80 8.90 -15.94
CA GLY A 68 1.86 8.70 -16.92
C GLY A 68 2.73 7.48 -16.64
N TRP A 69 2.24 6.53 -15.84
CA TRP A 69 3.01 5.39 -15.36
C TRP A 69 2.87 4.19 -16.31
N GLU A 70 4.00 3.60 -16.71
CA GLU A 70 4.08 2.34 -17.44
C GLU A 70 4.80 1.24 -16.62
N VAL A 71 4.63 -0.02 -17.03
CA VAL A 71 5.32 -1.14 -16.38
C VAL A 71 6.82 -0.98 -16.55
N GLY A 72 7.53 -0.82 -15.43
CA GLY A 72 8.97 -0.55 -15.39
C GLY A 72 9.32 0.89 -14.98
N ASP A 73 8.32 1.79 -14.95
CA ASP A 73 8.49 3.12 -14.41
C ASP A 73 8.56 3.12 -12.88
N LYS A 74 9.27 4.12 -12.35
CA LYS A 74 9.31 4.39 -10.92
C LYS A 74 7.94 4.87 -10.44
N LEU A 75 7.60 4.51 -9.22
CA LEU A 75 6.31 4.80 -8.61
C LEU A 75 6.35 6.20 -7.97
N PRO A 76 5.25 6.69 -7.38
CA PRO A 76 5.28 7.93 -6.62
C PRO A 76 6.45 7.94 -5.65
N GLU A 77 7.27 8.98 -5.70
CA GLU A 77 8.58 9.04 -5.02
C GLU A 77 8.45 8.76 -3.52
N TRP A 78 7.32 9.15 -2.93
CA TRP A 78 7.00 8.89 -1.53
C TRP A 78 7.09 7.40 -1.17
N LEU A 79 6.69 6.50 -2.07
CA LEU A 79 6.73 5.04 -1.87
C LEU A 79 8.13 4.43 -2.04
N HIS A 80 9.14 5.18 -2.46
CA HIS A 80 10.52 4.67 -2.51
C HIS A 80 11.11 4.42 -1.12
N SER A 81 10.61 5.11 -0.10
CA SER A 81 11.05 4.92 1.28
C SER A 81 10.38 3.70 1.91
N SER A 82 11.17 2.75 2.39
CA SER A 82 10.67 1.62 3.18
C SER A 82 9.89 2.09 4.41
N TYR A 83 10.33 3.17 5.07
CA TYR A 83 9.60 3.77 6.19
C TYR A 83 8.20 4.25 5.79
N HIS A 84 8.07 4.96 4.66
CA HIS A 84 6.78 5.43 4.18
C HIS A 84 5.83 4.29 3.82
N ARG A 85 6.35 3.24 3.19
CA ARG A 85 5.57 2.03 2.88
C ARG A 85 5.07 1.34 4.15
N LEU A 86 5.90 1.24 5.19
CA LEU A 86 5.50 0.69 6.48
C LEU A 86 4.43 1.54 7.19
N LEU A 87 4.54 2.87 7.13
CA LEU A 87 3.50 3.77 7.64
C LEU A 87 2.16 3.55 6.93
N LEU A 88 2.20 3.43 5.60
CA LEU A 88 1.02 3.19 4.78
C LEU A 88 0.38 1.84 5.11
N ILE A 89 1.18 0.77 5.24
CA ILE A 89 0.71 -0.54 5.69
C ILE A 89 -0.02 -0.42 7.05
N GLY A 90 0.59 0.27 8.02
CA GLY A 90 -0.01 0.46 9.33
C GLY A 90 -1.38 1.14 9.28
N GLU A 91 -1.50 2.21 8.50
CA GLU A 91 -2.77 2.91 8.32
C GLU A 91 -3.83 2.02 7.65
N LEU A 92 -3.46 1.30 6.59
CA LEU A 92 -4.34 0.41 5.84
C LEU A 92 -4.87 -0.73 6.71
N LEU A 93 -4.01 -1.36 7.51
CA LEU A 93 -4.41 -2.42 8.43
C LEU A 93 -5.32 -1.91 9.54
N GLU A 94 -5.01 -0.75 10.12
CA GLU A 94 -5.86 -0.13 11.15
C GLU A 94 -7.27 0.18 10.61
N SER A 95 -7.35 0.72 9.39
CA SER A 95 -8.61 1.04 8.71
C SER A 95 -9.43 -0.22 8.43
N ASN A 96 -8.83 -1.23 7.79
CA ASN A 96 -9.53 -2.41 7.29
C ASN A 96 -9.94 -3.38 8.39
N LEU A 97 -9.02 -3.65 9.33
CA LEU A 97 -9.26 -4.65 10.36
C LEU A 97 -9.94 -4.05 11.61
N LYS A 98 -10.26 -2.74 11.60
CA LYS A 98 -10.82 -1.99 12.74
C LYS A 98 -10.05 -2.28 14.04
N LEU A 99 -8.75 -2.52 13.94
CA LEU A 99 -7.90 -3.06 15.00
C LEU A 99 -7.60 -2.00 16.06
N LYS A 100 -8.59 -1.52 16.80
CA LYS A 100 -8.32 -0.63 17.95
C LYS A 100 -7.40 -1.29 19.01
N LYS A 101 -7.20 -2.61 18.95
CA LYS A 101 -6.43 -3.38 19.93
C LYS A 101 -5.06 -3.88 19.44
N TYR A 102 -4.86 -4.04 18.13
CA TYR A 102 -3.63 -4.63 17.58
C TYR A 102 -2.71 -3.62 16.88
N THR A 103 -3.16 -2.37 16.66
CA THR A 103 -2.30 -1.30 16.13
C THR A 103 -1.05 -1.11 16.99
N VAL A 104 -1.15 -1.26 18.32
CA VAL A 104 0.00 -1.13 19.22
C VAL A 104 1.05 -2.22 18.97
N GLU A 105 0.65 -3.50 18.89
CA GLU A 105 1.57 -4.63 18.68
C GLU A 105 2.22 -4.61 17.29
N ILE A 106 1.45 -4.27 16.24
CA ILE A 106 1.98 -4.16 14.88
C ILE A 106 2.97 -3.01 14.79
N THR A 107 2.64 -1.83 15.35
CA THR A 107 3.54 -0.66 15.31
C THR A 107 4.82 -0.91 16.11
N GLU A 108 4.74 -1.57 17.27
CA GLU A 108 5.92 -1.96 18.05
C GLU A 108 6.82 -2.95 17.29
N THR A 109 6.21 -3.92 16.61
CA THR A 109 6.92 -4.93 15.83
C THR A 109 7.62 -4.31 14.63
N LEU A 110 6.93 -3.41 13.91
CA LEU A 110 7.50 -2.67 12.79
C LEU A 110 8.60 -1.70 13.25
N SER A 111 8.44 -0.99 14.37
CA SER A 111 9.51 -0.16 14.93
C SER A 111 10.74 -0.96 15.32
N ARG A 112 10.58 -2.18 15.86
CA ARG A 112 11.71 -3.07 16.17
C ARG A 112 12.43 -3.54 14.91
N LEU A 113 11.71 -3.83 13.83
CA LEU A 113 12.30 -4.22 12.54
C LEU A 113 13.11 -3.09 11.91
N VAL A 114 12.62 -1.84 11.98
CA VAL A 114 13.32 -0.66 11.44
C VAL A 114 14.52 -0.25 12.30
N SER A 115 14.56 -0.61 13.59
CA SER A 115 15.68 -0.26 14.50
C SER A 115 16.87 -1.22 14.42
N ILE A 116 16.83 -2.22 13.53
CA ILE A 116 17.90 -3.23 13.35
C ILE A 116 18.79 -2.90 12.13
N GLU A 117 18.45 -1.88 11.34
CA GLU A 117 19.36 -1.25 10.35
C GLU A 117 20.21 -0.15 10.98
#